data_AF-A0A0F6WPL5-F1
#
_entry.id   AF-A0A0F6WPL5-F1
#
_cell.length_a   1.000
_cell.length_b   1.000
_cell.length_c   1.000
_cell.angle_alpha   90.00
_cell.angle_beta   90.00
_cell.angle_gamma   90.00
#
_symmetry.space_group_name_H-M   'P 1'
#
loop_
_entity.id
_entity.type
_entity.pdbx_description
1 polymer ?
#
loop_
_entity_poly.entity_id
_entity_poly.type
_entity_poly.pdbx_seq_one_letter_code
_entity_poly.pdbx_strand_id
1 'polypeptide(L)'
;MATRTENTITINQPVGKVHQALTTEAYWAYIAENLSPEAGEVNEFTAADGGATATLFEVLPLEVLPEAVRAMISQALKVKRVLTVPALTNNATTVEYNADVKGTPVDFKGTIAINGDDAATTFDYSNEVSVNIPFMGPAIEPKVADALGELFANEGALTEKWISENL
;
A
#
# COMPACT_ATOMS: atom_id res chain seq x y z
N MET A 1 7.00 9.92 -18.39
CA MET A 1 6.85 8.47 -18.63
C MET A 1 6.79 7.85 -17.26
N ALA A 2 5.88 6.91 -16.99
CA ALA A 2 5.79 6.33 -15.67
C ALA A 2 6.92 5.31 -15.45
N THR A 3 7.52 5.30 -14.27
CA THR A 3 8.51 4.30 -13.87
C THR A 3 7.77 3.09 -13.29
N ARG A 4 8.14 1.90 -13.77
CA ARG A 4 7.60 0.63 -13.27
C ARG A 4 8.57 0.01 -12.28
N THR A 5 8.05 -0.45 -11.16
CA THR A 5 8.85 -1.14 -10.13
C THR A 5 8.12 -2.37 -9.62
N GLU A 6 8.91 -3.36 -9.22
CA GLU A 6 8.43 -4.63 -8.69
C GLU A 6 9.03 -4.83 -7.30
N ASN A 7 8.17 -5.10 -6.31
CA ASN A 7 8.57 -5.36 -4.94
C ASN A 7 7.91 -6.65 -4.47
N THR A 8 8.67 -7.54 -3.84
CA THR A 8 8.13 -8.77 -3.25
C THR A 8 8.23 -8.69 -1.74
N ILE A 9 7.09 -8.85 -1.06
CA ILE A 9 6.99 -8.90 0.40
C ILE A 9 6.47 -10.27 0.80
N THR A 10 7.13 -10.92 1.76
CA THR A 10 6.62 -12.15 2.37
C THR A 10 5.95 -11.82 3.69
N ILE A 11 4.71 -12.28 3.86
CA ILE A 11 3.95 -12.24 5.09
C ILE A 11 4.00 -13.65 5.69
N ASN A 12 4.59 -13.80 6.87
CA ASN A 12 4.72 -15.07 7.59
C ASN A 12 3.40 -15.50 8.26
N GLN A 13 2.32 -15.47 7.48
CA GLN A 13 0.97 -15.86 7.89
C GLN A 13 0.29 -16.65 6.76
N PRO A 14 -0.63 -17.58 7.09
CA PRO A 14 -1.40 -18.34 6.11
C PRO A 14 -2.21 -17.44 5.18
N VAL A 15 -2.28 -17.79 3.89
CA VAL A 15 -2.98 -16.97 2.88
C VAL A 15 -4.45 -16.75 3.16
N GLY A 16 -5.12 -17.72 3.79
CA GLY A 16 -6.50 -17.56 4.25
C GLY A 16 -6.65 -16.47 5.30
N LYS A 17 -5.73 -16.38 6.27
CA LYS A 17 -5.74 -15.33 7.30
C LYS A 17 -5.38 -13.97 6.72
N VAL A 18 -4.42 -13.93 5.80
CA VAL A 18 -4.03 -12.69 5.13
C VAL A 18 -5.19 -12.15 4.30
N HIS A 19 -5.86 -12.98 3.51
CA HIS A 19 -7.04 -12.58 2.76
C HIS A 19 -8.18 -12.13 3.69
N GLN A 20 -8.45 -12.86 4.78
CA GLN A 20 -9.43 -12.46 5.78
C GLN A 20 -9.14 -11.06 6.35
N ALA A 21 -7.88 -10.76 6.67
CA ALA A 21 -7.47 -9.44 7.13
C ALA A 21 -7.74 -8.36 6.06
N LEU A 22 -7.33 -8.58 4.81
CA LEU A 22 -7.55 -7.65 3.69
C LEU A 22 -9.04 -7.39 3.42
N THR A 23 -9.94 -8.32 3.77
CA THR A 23 -11.39 -8.16 3.68
C THR A 23 -12.06 -7.74 5.00
N THR A 24 -11.29 -7.21 5.96
CA THR A 24 -11.79 -6.75 7.27
C THR A 24 -11.54 -5.25 7.48
N GLU A 25 -12.58 -4.48 7.79
CA GLU A 25 -12.48 -3.03 8.02
C GLU A 25 -11.52 -2.69 9.18
N ALA A 26 -11.59 -3.42 10.29
CA ALA A 26 -10.75 -3.17 11.46
C ALA A 26 -9.25 -3.36 11.18
N TYR A 27 -8.89 -4.22 10.22
CA TYR A 27 -7.51 -4.33 9.75
C TYR A 27 -7.08 -3.06 9.02
N TRP A 28 -7.92 -2.53 8.13
CA TRP A 28 -7.59 -1.29 7.41
C TRP A 28 -7.54 -0.06 8.33
N ALA A 29 -8.38 -0.01 9.36
CA ALA A 29 -8.30 1.01 10.40
C ALA A 29 -6.96 0.94 11.13
N TYR A 30 -6.50 -0.27 11.49
CA TYR A 30 -5.20 -0.48 12.10
C TYR A 30 -4.05 -0.05 11.18
N ILE A 31 -4.07 -0.43 9.91
CA ILE A 31 -3.04 -0.04 8.95
C ILE A 31 -3.00 1.49 8.81
N ALA A 32 -4.15 2.14 8.58
CA ALA A 32 -4.20 3.59 8.41
C ALA A 32 -3.67 4.35 9.65
N GLU A 33 -3.96 3.85 10.86
CA GLU A 33 -3.49 4.46 12.11
C GLU A 33 -1.98 4.27 12.35
N ASN A 34 -1.39 3.17 11.87
CA ASN A 34 -0.03 2.74 12.27
C ASN A 34 1.02 2.76 11.14
N LEU A 35 0.61 2.93 9.88
CA LEU A 35 1.53 2.90 8.73
C LEU A 35 2.52 4.07 8.74
N SER A 36 2.13 5.19 9.35
CA SER A 36 2.91 6.42 9.41
C SER A 36 2.93 6.99 10.85
N PRO A 37 3.89 7.87 11.19
CA PRO A 37 3.88 8.60 12.46
C PRO A 37 2.62 9.43 12.71
N GLU A 38 1.99 9.91 11.63
CA GLU A 38 0.69 10.59 11.67
C GLU A 38 -0.41 9.60 11.28
N ALA A 39 -1.39 9.42 12.17
CA ALA A 39 -2.50 8.51 11.96
C ALA A 39 -3.36 8.96 10.76
N GLY A 40 -3.60 8.03 9.84
CA GLY A 40 -4.65 8.12 8.83
C GLY A 40 -5.98 7.56 9.34
N GLU A 41 -6.93 7.41 8.42
CA GLU A 41 -8.25 6.87 8.69
C GLU A 41 -8.81 6.06 7.51
N VAL A 42 -9.76 5.17 7.81
CA VAL A 42 -10.61 4.55 6.79
C VAL A 42 -11.73 5.53 6.46
N ASN A 43 -11.79 5.97 5.21
CA ASN A 43 -12.88 6.82 4.72
C ASN A 43 -14.11 6.00 4.35
N GLU A 44 -13.91 4.84 3.71
CA GLU A 44 -15.01 3.96 3.32
C GLU A 44 -14.52 2.51 3.23
N PHE A 45 -15.34 1.57 3.67
CA PHE A 45 -15.08 0.14 3.51
C PHE A 45 -16.36 -0.57 3.07
N THR A 46 -16.25 -1.42 2.05
CA THR A 46 -17.36 -2.23 1.55
C THR A 46 -16.90 -3.65 1.30
N ALA A 47 -17.44 -4.61 2.05
CA ALA A 47 -17.27 -6.04 1.75
C ALA A 47 -18.35 -6.50 0.75
N ALA A 48 -17.94 -7.21 -0.30
CA ALA A 48 -18.85 -7.74 -1.30
C ALA A 48 -18.25 -8.99 -1.97
N ASP A 49 -19.09 -9.99 -2.24
CA ASP A 49 -18.74 -11.20 -3.01
C ASP A 49 -17.47 -11.94 -2.54
N GLY A 50 -17.23 -11.97 -1.22
CA GLY A 50 -16.03 -12.57 -0.64
C GLY A 50 -14.75 -11.75 -0.81
N GLY A 51 -14.84 -10.55 -1.36
CA GLY A 51 -13.80 -9.55 -1.42
C GLY A 51 -14.18 -8.28 -0.65
N ALA A 52 -13.41 -7.21 -0.86
CA ALA A 52 -13.69 -5.90 -0.30
C ALA A 52 -13.09 -4.76 -1.12
N THR A 53 -13.66 -3.57 -0.96
CA THR A 53 -13.05 -2.31 -1.38
C THR A 53 -12.82 -1.45 -0.15
N ALA A 54 -11.61 -0.92 0.01
CA ALA A 54 -11.23 -0.01 1.08
C ALA A 54 -10.74 1.31 0.49
N THR A 55 -11.25 2.43 0.99
CA THR A 55 -10.75 3.77 0.71
C THR A 55 -10.15 4.34 1.99
N LEU A 56 -8.86 4.64 1.95
CA LEU A 56 -8.07 5.15 3.07
C LEU A 56 -7.68 6.60 2.81
N PHE A 57 -7.64 7.40 3.87
CA PHE A 57 -6.96 8.69 3.89
C PHE A 57 -5.74 8.56 4.78
N GLU A 58 -4.57 8.60 4.16
CA GLU A 58 -3.29 8.41 4.81
C GLU A 58 -2.51 9.72 4.78
N VAL A 59 -1.68 9.91 5.79
CA VAL A 59 -0.77 11.05 5.87
C VAL A 59 0.64 10.51 5.80
N LEU A 60 1.45 10.99 4.85
CA LEU A 60 2.88 10.68 4.79
C LEU A 60 3.65 11.97 5.14
N PRO A 61 4.11 12.13 6.39
CA PRO A 61 4.88 13.30 6.79
C PRO A 61 6.21 13.39 6.02
N LEU A 62 6.78 14.60 5.91
CA LEU A 62 8.04 14.80 5.18
C LEU A 62 9.18 13.91 5.68
N GLU A 63 9.14 13.56 6.96
CA GLU A 63 10.13 12.72 7.65
C GLU A 63 10.17 11.27 7.13
N VAL A 64 9.06 10.76 6.59
CA VAL A 64 9.04 9.43 5.95
C VAL A 64 9.41 9.50 4.47
N LEU A 65 9.47 10.71 3.90
CA LEU A 65 9.89 10.87 2.50
C LEU A 65 11.42 10.87 2.38
N PRO A 66 11.99 10.35 1.28
CA PRO A 66 13.41 10.46 1.00
C PRO A 66 13.91 11.92 0.97
N GLU A 67 15.12 12.15 1.45
CA GLU A 67 15.74 13.50 1.46
C GLU A 67 15.70 14.19 0.10
N ALA A 68 15.89 13.41 -0.97
CA ALA A 68 15.89 13.90 -2.33
C ALA A 68 14.55 14.47 -2.80
N VAL A 69 13.43 14.07 -2.19
CA VAL A 69 12.09 14.59 -2.54
C VAL A 69 11.57 15.62 -1.54
N ARG A 70 12.14 15.67 -0.32
CA ARG A 70 11.81 16.69 0.70
C ARG A 70 12.04 18.13 0.22
N ALA A 71 13.01 18.34 -0.67
CA ALA A 71 13.27 19.66 -1.23
C ALA A 71 12.14 20.17 -2.16
N MET A 72 11.27 19.27 -2.64
CA MET A 72 10.20 19.58 -3.60
C MET A 72 8.81 19.53 -3.00
N ILE A 73 8.68 18.94 -1.81
CA ILE A 73 7.43 18.71 -1.12
C ILE A 73 7.53 19.48 0.21
N SER A 74 6.75 20.56 0.33
CA SER A 74 6.83 21.48 1.47
C SER A 74 5.89 21.13 2.62
N GLN A 75 5.05 20.10 2.46
CA GLN A 75 4.03 19.69 3.42
C GLN A 75 3.83 18.18 3.40
N ALA A 76 3.26 17.63 4.46
CA ALA A 76 2.87 16.23 4.50
C ALA A 76 1.97 15.86 3.31
N LEU A 77 2.19 14.68 2.74
CA LEU A 77 1.37 14.17 1.65
C LEU A 77 0.06 13.63 2.23
N LYS A 78 -1.05 14.07 1.66
CA LYS A 78 -2.37 13.49 1.96
C LYS A 78 -2.72 12.54 0.83
N VAL A 79 -2.68 11.25 1.13
CA VAL A 79 -2.85 10.18 0.16
C VAL A 79 -4.26 9.63 0.30
N LYS A 80 -5.02 9.63 -0.80
CA LYS A 80 -6.24 8.83 -0.89
C LYS A 80 -5.87 7.52 -1.56
N ARG A 81 -5.83 6.43 -0.80
CA ARG A 81 -5.53 5.08 -1.31
C ARG A 81 -6.81 4.27 -1.41
N VAL A 82 -7.12 3.78 -2.61
CA VAL A 82 -8.26 2.89 -2.87
C VAL A 82 -7.70 1.52 -3.20
N LEU A 83 -8.14 0.49 -2.47
CA LEU A 83 -7.78 -0.91 -2.72
C LEU A 83 -9.03 -1.71 -3.05
N THR A 84 -8.93 -2.57 -4.06
CA THR A 84 -9.97 -3.54 -4.43
C THR A 84 -9.39 -4.94 -4.31
N VAL A 85 -9.90 -5.69 -3.33
CA VAL A 85 -9.48 -7.04 -2.97
C VAL A 85 -10.53 -8.01 -3.48
N PRO A 86 -10.24 -8.84 -4.49
CA PRO A 86 -11.16 -9.90 -4.92
C PRO A 86 -11.21 -11.06 -3.92
N ALA A 87 -12.20 -11.95 -4.09
CA ALA A 87 -12.24 -13.21 -3.36
C ALA A 87 -11.00 -14.07 -3.62
N LEU A 88 -10.53 -14.78 -2.57
CA LEU A 88 -9.43 -15.72 -2.70
C LEU A 88 -9.88 -16.96 -3.47
N THR A 89 -9.13 -17.32 -4.52
CA THR A 89 -9.40 -18.51 -5.34
C THR A 89 -8.12 -19.33 -5.47
N ASN A 90 -8.16 -20.62 -5.10
CA ASN A 90 -6.99 -21.51 -5.16
C ASN A 90 -5.74 -20.92 -4.48
N ASN A 91 -5.92 -20.34 -3.29
CA ASN A 91 -4.84 -19.70 -2.52
C ASN A 91 -4.14 -18.53 -3.23
N ALA A 92 -4.83 -17.91 -4.20
CA ALA A 92 -4.34 -16.76 -4.94
C ALA A 92 -5.42 -15.70 -5.16
N THR A 93 -5.01 -14.44 -5.26
CA THR A 93 -5.85 -13.32 -5.71
C THR A 93 -4.96 -12.19 -6.23
N THR A 94 -5.54 -11.22 -6.93
CA THR A 94 -4.81 -10.02 -7.37
C THR A 94 -5.55 -8.79 -6.89
N VAL A 95 -4.93 -8.05 -5.99
CA VAL A 95 -5.47 -6.79 -5.47
C VAL A 95 -5.09 -5.68 -6.44
N GLU A 96 -6.02 -4.79 -6.75
CA GLU A 96 -5.74 -3.56 -7.46
C GLU A 96 -5.72 -2.40 -6.47
N TYR A 97 -4.83 -1.45 -6.66
CA TYR A 97 -4.83 -0.24 -5.84
C TYR A 97 -4.44 1.01 -6.63
N ASN A 98 -4.98 2.14 -6.20
CA ASN A 98 -4.68 3.46 -6.73
C ASN A 98 -4.50 4.44 -5.57
N ALA A 99 -3.49 5.30 -5.66
CA ALA A 99 -3.21 6.31 -4.67
C ALA A 99 -3.11 7.70 -5.32
N ASP A 100 -4.09 8.54 -5.00
CA ASP A 100 -4.11 9.95 -5.39
C ASP A 100 -3.45 10.80 -4.30
N VAL A 101 -2.40 11.55 -4.64
CA VAL A 101 -1.70 12.40 -3.66
C VAL A 101 -2.12 13.85 -3.82
N LYS A 102 -2.93 14.34 -2.89
CA LYS A 102 -3.46 15.70 -2.92
C LYS A 102 -2.34 16.74 -2.86
N GLY A 103 -2.37 17.67 -3.80
CA GLY A 103 -1.52 18.87 -3.77
C GLY A 103 -0.06 18.62 -4.19
N THR A 104 0.24 17.45 -4.75
CA THR A 104 1.56 17.16 -5.31
C THR A 104 1.45 16.58 -6.73
N PRO A 105 2.48 16.75 -7.56
CA PRO A 105 2.52 16.20 -8.91
C PRO A 105 2.94 14.73 -8.92
N VAL A 106 2.59 13.93 -7.91
CA VAL A 106 3.01 12.52 -7.80
C VAL A 106 1.78 11.65 -7.66
N ASP A 107 1.68 10.62 -8.49
CA ASP A 107 0.61 9.62 -8.44
C ASP A 107 1.23 8.23 -8.52
N PHE A 108 0.65 7.27 -7.80
CA PHE A 108 1.07 5.87 -7.90
C PHE A 108 -0.12 4.92 -7.88
N LYS A 109 0.01 3.82 -8.61
CA LYS A 109 -1.00 2.78 -8.72
C LYS A 109 -0.31 1.46 -8.96
N GLY A 110 -1.01 0.36 -8.77
CA GLY A 110 -0.43 -0.94 -9.06
C GLY A 110 -1.38 -2.09 -8.80
N THR A 111 -0.82 -3.28 -8.96
CA THR A 111 -1.45 -4.53 -8.57
C THR A 111 -0.59 -5.27 -7.59
N ILE A 112 -1.20 -6.09 -6.74
CA ILE A 112 -0.52 -6.99 -5.80
C ILE A 112 -0.99 -8.40 -6.14
N ALA A 113 -0.12 -9.19 -6.76
CA ALA A 113 -0.38 -10.60 -6.92
C ALA A 113 -0.10 -11.29 -5.59
N ILE A 114 -1.14 -11.84 -4.99
CA ILE A 114 -1.09 -12.52 -3.69
C ILE A 114 -1.17 -14.01 -3.94
N ASN A 115 -0.18 -14.75 -3.47
CA ASN A 115 -0.12 -16.21 -3.56
C ASN A 115 0.45 -16.78 -2.27
N GLY A 116 -0.06 -17.90 -1.78
CA GLY A 116 0.49 -18.51 -0.57
C GLY A 116 -0.05 -19.88 -0.26
N ASP A 117 0.23 -20.33 0.96
CA ASP A 117 -0.22 -21.61 1.50
C ASP A 117 -0.61 -21.45 2.98
N ASP A 118 -0.67 -22.58 3.70
CA ASP A 118 -1.03 -22.61 5.12
C ASP A 118 0.11 -22.15 6.06
N ALA A 119 1.27 -21.75 5.52
CA ALA A 119 2.41 -21.28 6.29
C ALA A 119 2.75 -19.81 6.01
N ALA A 120 2.78 -19.41 4.73
CA ALA A 120 3.20 -18.06 4.35
C ALA A 120 2.46 -17.55 3.10
N THR A 121 2.49 -16.23 2.94
CA THR A 121 1.89 -15.53 1.81
C THR A 121 2.92 -14.61 1.17
N THR A 122 2.97 -14.57 -0.15
CA THR A 122 3.82 -13.67 -0.93
C THR A 122 2.96 -12.63 -1.62
N PHE A 123 3.35 -11.36 -1.47
CA PHE A 123 2.79 -10.22 -2.15
C PHE A 123 3.79 -9.73 -3.19
N ASP A 124 3.47 -9.93 -4.47
CA ASP A 124 4.24 -9.41 -5.59
C ASP A 124 3.57 -8.14 -6.11
N TYR A 125 4.14 -6.99 -5.73
CA TYR A 125 3.69 -5.68 -6.14
C TYR A 125 4.22 -5.35 -7.53
N SER A 126 3.35 -4.92 -8.43
CA SER A 126 3.71 -4.27 -9.70
C SER A 126 3.20 -2.84 -9.69
N ASN A 127 4.11 -1.89 -9.54
CA ASN A 127 3.79 -0.49 -9.27
C ASN A 127 4.13 0.39 -10.48
N GLU A 128 3.29 1.38 -10.74
CA GLU A 128 3.51 2.44 -11.71
C GLU A 128 3.55 3.77 -10.96
N VAL A 129 4.73 4.40 -10.95
CA VAL A 129 4.96 5.70 -10.31
C VAL A 129 5.08 6.77 -11.38
N SER A 130 4.31 7.84 -11.24
CA SER A 130 4.35 8.98 -12.15
C SER A 130 4.69 10.26 -11.40
N VAL A 131 5.74 10.96 -11.84
CA VAL A 131 6.13 12.26 -11.28
C VAL A 131 5.99 13.34 -12.35
N ASN A 132 5.00 14.19 -12.19
CA ASN A 132 4.65 15.29 -13.08
C ASN A 132 5.45 16.58 -12.75
N ILE A 133 6.75 16.46 -12.48
CA ILE A 133 7.66 17.61 -12.23
C ILE A 133 8.54 17.84 -13.47
N PRO A 134 8.43 19.00 -14.13
CA PRO A 134 9.24 19.32 -15.31
C PRO A 134 10.75 19.15 -15.04
N PHE A 135 11.44 18.43 -15.92
CA PHE A 135 12.89 18.18 -15.90
C PHE A 135 13.45 17.37 -14.72
N MET A 136 12.64 17.03 -13.70
CA MET A 136 13.12 16.30 -12.51
C MET A 136 12.53 14.89 -12.36
N GLY A 137 11.42 14.56 -13.04
CA GLY A 137 10.75 13.25 -12.97
C GLY A 137 11.71 12.04 -13.03
N PRO A 138 12.56 11.91 -14.07
CA PRO A 138 13.47 10.77 -14.20
C PRO A 138 14.48 10.60 -13.05
N ALA A 139 14.83 11.68 -12.35
CA ALA A 139 15.77 11.63 -11.22
C ALA A 139 15.08 11.32 -9.88
N ILE A 140 13.75 11.50 -9.82
CA ILE A 140 12.94 11.37 -8.61
C ILE A 140 12.24 10.02 -8.57
N GLU A 141 11.70 9.58 -9.71
CA GLU A 141 10.90 8.37 -9.81
C GLU A 141 11.55 7.13 -9.18
N PRO A 142 12.86 6.83 -9.38
CA PRO A 142 13.50 5.70 -8.70
C PRO A 142 13.48 5.83 -7.16
N LYS A 143 13.69 7.05 -6.64
CA LYS A 143 13.74 7.28 -5.19
C LYS A 143 12.37 7.17 -4.53
N VAL A 144 11.32 7.56 -5.25
CA VAL A 144 9.93 7.35 -4.80
C VAL A 144 9.62 5.86 -4.79
N ALA A 145 10.08 5.10 -5.77
CA ALA A 145 9.86 3.67 -5.81
C ALA A 145 10.58 2.92 -4.68
N ASP A 146 11.82 3.29 -4.37
CA ASP A 146 12.55 2.74 -3.21
C ASP A 146 11.77 3.00 -1.91
N ALA A 147 11.27 4.22 -1.72
CA ALA A 147 10.45 4.57 -0.54
C ALA A 147 9.14 3.78 -0.46
N LEU A 148 8.49 3.51 -1.60
CA LEU A 148 7.32 2.64 -1.64
C LEU A 148 7.67 1.20 -1.23
N GLY A 149 8.86 0.71 -1.60
CA GLY A 149 9.35 -0.59 -1.14
C GLY A 149 9.46 -0.67 0.38
N GLU A 150 10.06 0.34 1.02
CA GLU A 150 10.13 0.43 2.48
C GLU A 150 8.75 0.53 3.14
N LEU A 151 7.85 1.33 2.55
CA LEU A 151 6.47 1.46 3.01
C LEU A 151 5.72 0.12 2.97
N PHE A 152 5.83 -0.63 1.87
CA PHE A 152 5.18 -1.94 1.75
C PHE A 152 5.78 -2.99 2.68
N ALA A 153 7.09 -2.92 2.93
CA ALA A 153 7.71 -3.79 3.94
C ALA A 153 7.18 -3.50 5.35
N ASN A 154 7.02 -2.23 5.71
CA ASN A 154 6.41 -1.84 6.98
C ASN A 154 4.94 -2.27 7.06
N GLU A 155 4.16 -2.05 5.99
CA GLU A 155 2.77 -2.51 5.92
C GLU A 155 2.69 -4.04 6.12
N GLY A 156 3.57 -4.80 5.47
CA GLY A 156 3.63 -6.26 5.65
C GLY A 156 3.90 -6.68 7.09
N ALA A 157 4.82 -6.00 7.79
CA ALA A 157 5.09 -6.27 9.21
C ALA A 157 3.89 -5.93 10.11
N LEU A 158 3.18 -4.82 9.83
CA LEU A 158 1.95 -4.47 10.52
C LEU A 158 0.86 -5.52 10.29
N THR A 159 0.76 -6.04 9.07
CA THR A 159 -0.17 -7.12 8.72
C THR A 159 0.11 -8.39 9.51
N GLU A 160 1.37 -8.83 9.59
CA GLU A 160 1.75 -9.99 10.40
C GLU A 160 1.35 -9.82 11.87
N LYS A 161 1.62 -8.62 12.42
CA LYS A 161 1.29 -8.29 13.80
C LYS A 161 -0.22 -8.31 14.03
N TRP A 162 -0.99 -7.62 13.19
CA TRP A 162 -2.44 -7.54 13.34
C TRP A 162 -3.07 -8.94 13.26
N ILE A 163 -2.64 -9.76 12.29
CA ILE A 163 -3.13 -11.14 12.16
C ILE A 163 -2.81 -11.93 13.44
N SER A 164 -1.57 -11.86 13.93
CA SER A 164 -1.18 -12.58 15.15
C SER A 164 -1.99 -12.19 16.38
N GLU A 165 -2.45 -10.95 16.45
CA GLU A 165 -3.19 -10.40 17.59
C GLU A 165 -4.72 -10.59 17.46
N ASN A 166 -5.24 -10.77 16.25
CA ASN A 166 -6.68 -10.70 15.98
C ASN A 166 -7.29 -11.91 15.24
N LEU A 167 -6.48 -12.81 14.64
CA LEU A 167 -6.91 -13.99 13.88
C LEU A 167 -6.16 -15.27 14.26
#